data_AF-X1UNC6-F1
#
_entry.id   AF-X1UNC6-F1
#
_cell.length_a   1.000
_cell.length_b   1.000
_cell.length_c   1.000
_cell.angle_alpha   90.00
_cell.angle_beta   90.00
_cell.angle_gamma   90.00
#
_symmetry.space_group_name_H-M   'P 1'
#
loop_
_entity.id
_entity.type
_entity.pdbx_description
1 polymer ?
#
loop_
_entity_poly.entity_id
_entity_poly.type
_entity_poly.pdbx_seq_one_letter_code
_entity_poly.pdbx_strand_id
1 'polypeptide(L)'
;MNEYKEKEWLEQKYWEEGLSTYKISSICSTCPSQIFRWLQKHGIKTRSRSEAEMGKRNHMHDKTGERNPFYGKHHSQEAIKKMSEAVREWYEEHPNAQKGKNNPMYGKKRSEEAKRKTSQSLKGRIFTKQHRERQSEAAKRNWENPEYRDVIIKALFRKPNRQEEVLINLIRKHNLPYLSTARLSYRL
;
A
#
# COMPACT_ATOMS: atom_id res chain seq x y z
N MET A 1 -20.92 48.75 5.25
CA MET A 1 -21.26 48.03 4.01
C MET A 1 -20.68 46.63 4.13
N ASN A 2 -21.41 45.56 3.80
CA ASN A 2 -20.90 44.19 3.98
C ASN A 2 -20.06 43.79 2.75
N GLU A 3 -18.76 44.07 2.80
CA GLU A 3 -17.79 43.92 1.69
C GLU A 3 -17.78 42.50 1.08
N TYR A 4 -17.98 41.46 1.90
CA TYR A 4 -18.04 40.06 1.46
C TYR A 4 -19.27 39.69 0.62
N LYS A 5 -20.25 40.60 0.47
CA LYS A 5 -21.41 40.41 -0.42
C LYS A 5 -21.09 40.79 -1.86
N GLU A 6 -20.06 41.61 -2.09
CA GLU A 6 -19.61 41.99 -3.42
C GLU A 6 -18.80 40.84 -4.04
N LYS A 7 -19.16 40.46 -5.27
CA LYS A 7 -18.55 39.31 -5.96
C LYS A 7 -17.04 39.53 -6.16
N GLU A 8 -16.66 40.69 -6.66
CA GLU A 8 -15.28 41.02 -7.01
C GLU A 8 -14.37 41.02 -5.78
N TRP A 9 -14.82 41.64 -4.69
CA TRP A 9 -14.08 41.63 -3.43
C TRP A 9 -13.90 40.22 -2.88
N LEU A 10 -14.98 39.42 -2.90
CA LEU A 10 -14.95 38.06 -2.38
C LEU A 10 -14.05 37.14 -3.24
N GLU A 11 -14.08 37.30 -4.55
CA GLU A 11 -13.24 36.58 -5.51
C GLU A 11 -11.77 36.96 -5.36
N GLN A 12 -11.45 38.25 -5.24
CA GLN A 12 -10.10 38.75 -4.96
C GLN A 12 -9.55 38.15 -3.66
N LYS A 13 -10.29 38.27 -2.55
CA LYS A 13 -9.85 37.74 -1.25
C LYS A 13 -9.69 36.21 -1.25
N TYR A 14 -10.57 35.50 -1.96
CA TYR A 14 -10.57 34.04 -1.97
C TYR A 14 -9.58 33.41 -2.96
N TRP A 15 -9.44 33.95 -4.18
CA TRP A 15 -8.58 33.39 -5.23
C TRP A 15 -7.23 34.10 -5.34
N GLU A 16 -7.21 35.43 -5.41
CA GLU A 16 -5.97 36.19 -5.59
C GLU A 16 -5.14 36.19 -4.30
N GLU A 17 -5.74 36.60 -3.18
CA GLU A 17 -5.08 36.57 -1.87
C GLU A 17 -5.11 35.17 -1.23
N GLY A 18 -5.97 34.29 -1.74
CA GLY A 18 -5.98 32.89 -1.37
C GLY A 18 -6.41 32.61 0.08
N LEU A 19 -7.10 33.55 0.72
CA LEU A 19 -7.57 33.43 2.09
C LEU A 19 -8.59 32.28 2.21
N SER A 20 -8.60 31.62 3.37
CA SER A 20 -9.63 30.61 3.66
C SER A 20 -10.94 31.32 4.03
N THR A 21 -12.06 30.61 3.91
CA THR A 21 -13.37 31.11 4.37
C THR A 21 -13.34 31.56 5.83
N TYR A 22 -12.54 30.91 6.67
CA TYR A 22 -12.32 31.28 8.07
C TYR A 22 -11.58 32.61 8.23
N LYS A 23 -10.53 32.84 7.43
CA LYS A 23 -9.74 34.07 7.54
C LYS A 23 -10.52 35.28 7.01
N ILE A 24 -11.29 35.09 5.95
CA ILE A 24 -12.24 36.10 5.43
C ILE A 24 -13.32 36.39 6.48
N SER A 25 -13.83 35.36 7.15
CA SER A 25 -14.85 35.57 8.18
C SER A 25 -14.31 36.34 9.39
N SER A 26 -13.06 36.11 9.79
CA SER A 26 -12.38 36.90 10.82
C SER A 26 -12.23 38.38 10.42
N ILE A 27 -11.89 38.67 9.17
CA ILE A 27 -11.76 40.05 8.66
C ILE A 27 -13.13 40.75 8.68
N CYS A 28 -14.16 40.09 8.17
CA CYS A 28 -15.50 40.67 8.08
C CYS A 28 -16.31 40.55 9.39
N SER A 29 -15.74 39.99 10.46
CA SER A 29 -16.44 39.67 11.71
C SER A 29 -17.75 38.90 11.47
N THR A 30 -17.72 37.91 10.58
CA THR A 30 -18.85 37.03 10.25
C THR A 30 -18.51 35.57 10.50
N CYS A 31 -19.49 34.69 10.32
CA CYS A 31 -19.26 33.25 10.37
C CYS A 31 -18.80 32.69 9.00
N PRO A 32 -17.90 31.69 8.96
CA PRO A 32 -17.38 31.11 7.72
C PRO A 32 -18.46 30.55 6.79
N SER A 33 -19.59 30.10 7.36
CA SER A 33 -20.74 29.60 6.61
C SER A 33 -21.45 30.70 5.80
N GLN A 34 -21.43 31.96 6.27
CA GLN A 34 -21.93 33.08 5.47
C GLN A 34 -21.04 33.34 4.26
N ILE A 35 -19.72 33.33 4.44
CA ILE A 35 -18.76 33.48 3.33
C ILE A 35 -18.93 32.36 2.31
N PHE A 36 -19.09 31.11 2.76
CA PHE A 36 -19.33 29.97 1.88
C PHE A 36 -20.64 30.09 1.09
N ARG A 37 -21.72 30.55 1.72
CA ARG A 37 -22.98 30.80 1.00
C ARG A 37 -22.83 31.85 -0.10
N TRP A 38 -22.09 32.92 0.15
CA TRP A 38 -21.86 33.96 -0.86
C TRP A 38 -20.94 33.48 -2.00
N LEU A 39 -19.94 32.64 -1.72
CA LEU A 39 -19.14 31.97 -2.76
C LEU A 39 -20.03 31.12 -3.69
N GLN A 40 -20.94 30.32 -3.10
CA GLN A 40 -21.89 29.51 -3.86
C GLN A 40 -22.88 30.37 -4.65
N LYS A 41 -23.44 31.41 -4.01
CA LYS A 41 -24.42 32.32 -4.62
C LYS A 41 -23.84 33.07 -5.84
N HIS A 42 -22.57 33.44 -5.78
CA HIS A 42 -21.86 34.12 -6.88
C HIS A 42 -21.26 33.18 -7.92
N GLY A 43 -21.42 31.86 -7.75
CA GLY A 43 -20.87 30.85 -8.66
C GLY A 43 -19.34 30.76 -8.64
N ILE A 44 -18.69 31.23 -7.57
CA ILE A 44 -17.24 31.19 -7.44
C ILE A 44 -16.83 29.75 -7.13
N LYS A 45 -16.00 29.15 -7.98
CA LYS A 45 -15.51 27.78 -7.80
C LYS A 45 -14.80 27.67 -6.44
N THR A 46 -15.30 26.81 -5.55
CA THR A 46 -14.68 26.57 -4.25
C THR A 46 -13.56 25.55 -4.38
N ARG A 47 -12.43 25.81 -3.71
CA ARG A 47 -11.32 24.86 -3.60
C ARG A 47 -11.77 23.61 -2.85
N SER A 48 -11.40 22.44 -3.34
CA SER A 48 -11.55 21.19 -2.60
C SER A 48 -10.67 21.21 -1.35
N ARG A 49 -10.99 20.37 -0.37
CA ARG A 49 -10.17 20.22 0.85
C ARG A 49 -8.71 19.93 0.52
N SER A 50 -8.44 19.07 -0.46
CA SER A 50 -7.08 18.74 -0.89
C SER A 50 -6.38 19.94 -1.52
N GLU A 51 -7.06 20.73 -2.36
CA GLU A 51 -6.49 21.96 -2.96
C GLU A 51 -6.23 23.05 -1.91
N ALA A 52 -7.01 23.10 -0.84
CA ALA A 52 -6.78 24.01 0.29
C ALA A 52 -5.62 23.54 1.20
N GLU A 53 -5.42 22.23 1.33
CA GLU A 53 -4.34 21.61 2.10
C GLU A 53 -3.00 21.53 1.31
N MET A 54 -3.02 21.67 -0.01
CA MET A 54 -1.84 21.70 -0.86
C MET A 54 -1.31 23.13 -1.03
N GLY A 55 -0.02 23.34 -0.72
CA GLY A 55 0.69 24.60 -0.94
C GLY A 55 1.24 25.23 0.33
N LYS A 56 2.03 26.31 0.17
CA LYS A 56 2.83 26.98 1.22
C LYS A 56 2.04 27.45 2.45
N ARG A 57 0.70 27.47 2.38
CA ARG A 57 -0.18 27.92 3.47
C ARG A 57 -0.55 26.80 4.45
N ASN A 58 -0.33 25.54 4.10
CA ASN A 58 -0.47 24.44 5.04
C ASN A 58 0.73 24.45 5.99
N HIS A 59 0.48 24.51 7.31
CA HIS A 59 1.52 24.46 8.34
C HIS A 59 2.41 23.20 8.29
N MET A 60 1.97 22.14 7.61
CA MET A 60 2.74 20.93 7.35
C MET A 60 3.51 20.95 6.03
N HIS A 61 3.27 21.94 5.15
CA HIS A 61 3.89 22.03 3.82
C HIS A 61 5.43 21.98 3.88
N ASP A 62 6.02 22.68 4.83
CA ASP A 62 7.47 22.76 4.97
C ASP A 62 8.05 21.66 5.88
N LYS A 63 7.22 20.78 6.44
CA LYS A 63 7.63 19.71 7.38
C LYS A 63 7.78 18.38 6.67
N THR A 64 8.39 18.39 5.48
CA THR A 64 8.63 17.21 4.65
C THR A 64 10.13 17.01 4.39
N GLY A 65 10.54 15.80 4.05
CA GLY A 65 11.95 15.48 3.84
C GLY A 65 12.78 15.79 5.10
N GLU A 66 13.93 16.42 4.91
CA GLU A 66 14.87 16.78 6.00
C GLU A 66 14.29 17.73 7.04
N ARG A 67 13.28 18.55 6.68
CA ARG A 67 12.62 19.49 7.60
C ARG A 67 11.61 18.82 8.52
N ASN A 68 11.30 17.54 8.31
CA ASN A 68 10.44 16.79 9.23
C ASN A 68 11.20 16.56 10.55
N PRO A 69 10.63 16.89 11.72
CA PRO A 69 11.26 16.64 13.03
C PRO A 69 11.69 15.19 13.29
N PHE A 70 11.13 14.24 12.54
CA PHE A 70 11.44 12.82 12.61
C PHE A 70 12.30 12.29 11.46
N TYR A 71 12.79 13.16 10.57
CA TYR A 71 13.67 12.74 9.48
C TYR A 71 14.97 12.13 10.03
N GLY A 72 15.35 10.97 9.51
CA GLY A 72 16.54 10.23 9.94
C GLY A 72 16.48 9.63 11.35
N LYS A 73 15.38 9.82 12.10
CA LYS A 73 15.21 9.20 13.41
C LYS A 73 14.69 7.77 13.25
N HIS A 74 15.33 6.83 13.93
CA HIS A 74 14.88 5.45 14.03
C HIS A 74 14.42 5.15 15.46
N HIS A 75 13.35 4.37 15.60
CA HIS A 75 12.91 3.88 16.90
C HIS A 75 14.01 3.02 17.55
N SER A 76 14.07 3.03 18.88
CA SER A 76 14.97 2.13 19.62
C SER A 76 14.58 0.67 19.37
N GLN A 77 15.54 -0.25 19.52
CA GLN A 77 15.26 -1.68 19.37
C GLN A 77 14.19 -2.17 20.35
N GLU A 78 14.18 -1.63 21.57
CA GLU A 78 13.16 -1.94 22.57
C GLU A 78 11.76 -1.46 22.14
N ALA A 79 11.65 -0.25 21.60
CA ALA A 79 10.37 0.27 21.10
C ALA A 79 9.86 -0.53 19.89
N ILE A 80 10.76 -0.90 18.97
CA ILE A 80 10.43 -1.78 17.83
C ILE A 80 9.94 -3.14 18.33
N LYS A 81 10.62 -3.73 19.31
CA LYS A 81 10.24 -5.01 19.91
C LYS A 81 8.85 -4.93 20.55
N LYS A 82 8.58 -3.91 21.38
CA LYS A 82 7.26 -3.71 22.01
C LYS A 82 6.14 -3.56 20.97
N MET A 83 6.35 -2.79 19.91
CA MET A 83 5.38 -2.68 18.82
C MET A 83 5.18 -4.01 18.10
N SER A 84 6.26 -4.76 17.86
CA SER A 84 6.20 -6.08 17.23
C SER A 84 5.43 -7.10 18.07
N GLU A 85 5.63 -7.11 19.38
CA GLU A 85 4.94 -7.99 20.32
C GLU A 85 3.46 -7.66 20.41
N ALA A 86 3.10 -6.39 20.58
CA ALA A 86 1.71 -5.95 20.61
C ALA A 86 0.95 -6.31 19.32
N VAL A 87 1.60 -6.16 18.17
CA VAL A 87 1.01 -6.56 16.88
C VAL A 87 0.82 -8.08 16.81
N ARG A 88 1.81 -8.86 17.25
CA ARG A 88 1.73 -10.32 17.27
C ARG A 88 0.58 -10.79 18.16
N GLU A 89 0.49 -10.29 19.39
CA GLU A 89 -0.57 -10.61 20.35
C GLU A 89 -1.96 -10.31 19.76
N TRP A 90 -2.13 -9.14 19.14
CA TRP A 90 -3.39 -8.79 18.50
C TRP A 90 -3.79 -9.79 17.40
N TYR A 91 -2.83 -10.29 16.60
CA TYR A 91 -3.09 -11.29 15.58
C TYR A 91 -3.31 -12.70 16.13
N GLU A 92 -2.76 -13.04 17.29
CA GLU A 92 -3.05 -14.29 18.00
C GLU A 92 -4.50 -14.31 18.48
N GLU A 93 -5.00 -13.19 19.01
CA GLU A 93 -6.40 -13.01 19.39
C GLU A 93 -7.34 -12.90 18.17
N HIS A 94 -6.82 -12.41 17.04
CA HIS A 94 -7.60 -12.17 15.82
C HIS A 94 -7.01 -12.88 14.59
N PRO A 95 -6.96 -14.24 14.57
CA PRO A 95 -6.23 -14.99 13.56
C PRO A 95 -6.74 -14.79 12.13
N ASN A 96 -8.03 -14.44 12.00
CA ASN A 96 -8.72 -14.23 10.74
C ASN A 96 -8.96 -12.74 10.41
N ALA A 97 -8.39 -11.81 11.17
CA ALA A 97 -8.48 -10.38 10.86
C ALA A 97 -7.94 -10.11 9.46
N GLN A 98 -8.74 -9.43 8.64
CA GLN A 98 -8.38 -8.99 7.29
C GLN A 98 -7.93 -10.10 6.32
N LYS A 99 -8.22 -11.38 6.65
CA LYS A 99 -7.93 -12.55 5.80
C LYS A 99 -9.20 -13.05 5.13
N GLY A 100 -9.05 -13.58 3.91
CA GLY A 100 -10.17 -14.13 3.14
C GLY A 100 -11.35 -13.15 3.10
N LYS A 101 -12.55 -13.65 3.42
CA LYS A 101 -13.80 -12.87 3.42
C LYS A 101 -13.81 -11.69 4.41
N ASN A 102 -12.99 -11.73 5.45
CA ASN A 102 -12.90 -10.66 6.45
C ASN A 102 -12.05 -9.47 5.95
N ASN A 103 -11.35 -9.61 4.82
CA ASN A 103 -10.67 -8.48 4.20
C ASN A 103 -11.71 -7.51 3.61
N PRO A 104 -11.70 -6.21 3.95
CA PRO A 104 -12.63 -5.23 3.39
C PRO A 104 -12.59 -5.13 1.85
N MET A 105 -11.50 -5.60 1.24
CA MET A 105 -11.30 -5.64 -0.20
C MET A 105 -11.55 -7.03 -0.81
N TYR A 106 -11.98 -8.01 -0.03
CA TYR A 106 -12.33 -9.34 -0.55
C TYR A 106 -13.46 -9.26 -1.58
N GLY A 107 -13.29 -9.94 -2.72
CA GLY A 107 -14.26 -9.94 -3.81
C GLY A 107 -14.38 -8.61 -4.59
N LYS A 108 -13.77 -7.51 -4.14
CA LYS A 108 -13.83 -6.21 -4.84
C LYS A 108 -12.82 -6.17 -5.99
N LYS A 109 -13.30 -5.88 -7.20
CA LYS A 109 -12.45 -5.60 -8.36
C LYS A 109 -11.97 -4.14 -8.33
N ARG A 110 -10.71 -3.91 -8.69
CA ARG A 110 -10.16 -2.55 -8.87
C ARG A 110 -10.65 -1.95 -10.19
N SER A 111 -10.88 -0.64 -10.21
CA SER A 111 -11.22 0.08 -11.44
C SER A 111 -10.06 0.03 -12.45
N GLU A 112 -10.38 0.11 -13.74
CA GLU A 112 -9.36 0.13 -14.80
C GLU A 112 -8.41 1.32 -14.67
N GLU A 113 -8.92 2.47 -14.23
CA GLU A 113 -8.09 3.64 -13.96
C GLU A 113 -7.05 3.36 -12.86
N ALA A 114 -7.45 2.70 -11.76
CA ALA A 114 -6.54 2.35 -10.68
C ALA A 114 -5.47 1.35 -11.14
N LYS A 115 -5.86 0.32 -11.91
CA LYS A 115 -4.92 -0.63 -12.52
C LYS A 115 -3.91 0.09 -13.43
N ARG A 116 -4.40 1.01 -14.27
CA ARG A 116 -3.55 1.82 -15.17
C ARG A 116 -2.54 2.66 -14.38
N LYS A 117 -2.98 3.37 -13.34
CA LYS A 117 -2.10 4.16 -12.46
C LYS A 117 -1.01 3.28 -11.84
N THR A 118 -1.38 2.13 -11.26
CA THR A 118 -0.40 1.18 -10.71
C THR A 118 0.59 0.68 -11.76
N SER A 119 0.11 0.33 -12.96
CA SER A 119 0.95 -0.13 -14.07
C SER A 119 1.96 0.94 -14.49
N GLN A 120 1.51 2.18 -14.66
CA GLN A 120 2.37 3.31 -15.02
C GLN A 120 3.45 3.56 -13.98
N SER A 121 3.11 3.53 -12.68
CA SER A 121 4.09 3.71 -11.60
C SER A 121 5.11 2.58 -11.48
N LEU A 122 4.75 1.35 -11.87
CA LEU A 122 5.67 0.20 -11.83
C LEU A 122 6.55 0.09 -13.09
N LYS A 123 6.14 0.71 -14.20
CA LYS A 123 6.87 0.63 -15.46
C LYS A 123 8.28 1.20 -15.29
N GLY A 124 9.29 0.39 -15.65
CA GLY A 124 10.71 0.79 -15.56
C GLY A 124 11.31 0.72 -14.16
N ARG A 125 10.58 0.23 -13.15
CA ARG A 125 11.15 -0.01 -11.82
C ARG A 125 12.15 -1.17 -11.88
N ILE A 126 13.44 -0.86 -11.78
CA ILE A 126 14.52 -1.84 -11.70
C ILE A 126 15.00 -1.91 -10.25
N PHE A 127 15.00 -3.12 -9.67
CA PHE A 127 15.60 -3.32 -8.36
C PHE A 127 17.12 -3.13 -8.41
N THR A 128 17.67 -2.48 -7.39
CA THR A 128 19.13 -2.33 -7.24
C THR A 128 19.80 -3.70 -7.14
N LYS A 129 21.07 -3.78 -7.52
CA LYS A 129 21.86 -5.03 -7.42
C LYS A 129 21.80 -5.59 -5.99
N GLN A 130 22.05 -4.73 -4.99
CA GLN A 130 21.98 -5.09 -3.57
C GLN A 130 20.61 -5.63 -3.16
N HIS A 131 19.50 -5.08 -3.68
CA HIS A 131 18.17 -5.61 -3.37
C HIS A 131 17.96 -7.01 -3.97
N ARG A 132 18.42 -7.23 -5.20
CA ARG A 132 18.33 -8.56 -5.85
C ARG A 132 19.17 -9.60 -5.12
N GLU A 133 20.36 -9.21 -4.66
CA GLU A 133 21.24 -10.08 -3.86
C GLU A 133 20.57 -10.48 -2.54
N ARG A 134 20.03 -9.52 -1.78
CA ARG A 134 19.29 -9.83 -0.54
C ARG A 134 18.11 -10.77 -0.76
N GLN A 135 17.36 -10.60 -1.85
CA GLN A 135 16.25 -11.51 -2.20
C GLN A 135 16.77 -12.92 -2.54
N SER A 136 17.89 -13.01 -3.27
CA SER A 136 18.54 -14.28 -3.61
C SER A 136 19.05 -15.02 -2.37
N GLU A 137 19.70 -14.32 -1.46
CA GLU A 137 20.18 -14.87 -0.17
C GLU A 137 19.02 -15.34 0.70
N ALA A 138 17.95 -14.55 0.82
CA ALA A 138 16.75 -14.96 1.55
C ALA A 138 16.11 -16.21 0.94
N ALA A 139 16.04 -16.29 -0.39
CA ALA A 139 15.53 -17.48 -1.07
C ALA A 139 16.39 -18.71 -0.77
N LYS A 140 17.73 -18.61 -0.85
CA LYS A 140 18.65 -19.71 -0.51
C LYS A 140 18.44 -20.18 0.94
N ARG A 141 18.40 -19.23 1.88
CA ARG A 141 18.14 -19.51 3.31
C ARG A 141 16.82 -20.24 3.52
N ASN A 142 15.77 -19.87 2.78
CA ASN A 142 14.49 -20.59 2.86
C ASN A 142 14.62 -22.04 2.34
N TRP A 143 15.40 -22.30 1.30
CA TRP A 143 15.63 -23.66 0.78
C TRP A 143 16.51 -24.54 1.67
N GLU A 144 17.34 -23.92 2.51
CA GLU A 144 18.08 -24.62 3.56
C GLU A 144 17.14 -25.12 4.68
N ASN A 145 16.03 -24.40 4.95
CA ASN A 145 15.02 -24.83 5.91
C ASN A 145 14.27 -26.08 5.40
N PRO A 146 14.40 -27.25 6.06
CA PRO A 146 13.76 -28.50 5.62
C PRO A 146 12.23 -28.41 5.59
N GLU A 147 11.61 -27.77 6.59
CA GLU A 147 10.15 -27.65 6.66
C GLU A 147 9.58 -26.86 5.50
N TYR A 148 10.22 -25.73 5.17
CA TYR A 148 9.84 -24.90 4.03
C TYR A 148 10.00 -25.68 2.72
N ARG A 149 11.15 -26.32 2.54
CA ARG A 149 11.44 -27.13 1.35
C ARG A 149 10.37 -28.22 1.15
N ASP A 150 10.00 -28.93 2.20
CA ASP A 150 9.03 -30.03 2.12
C ASP A 150 7.62 -29.52 1.76
N VAL A 151 7.20 -28.36 2.30
CA VAL A 151 5.92 -27.74 1.94
C VAL A 151 5.89 -27.35 0.46
N ILE A 152 6.96 -26.72 -0.03
CA ILE A 152 7.06 -26.32 -1.44
C ILE A 152 7.10 -27.54 -2.35
N ILE A 153 7.89 -28.56 -2.03
CA ILE A 153 7.97 -29.81 -2.79
C ILE A 153 6.59 -30.49 -2.86
N LYS A 154 5.85 -30.59 -1.74
CA LYS A 154 4.48 -31.11 -1.70
C LYS A 154 3.53 -30.32 -2.61
N ALA A 155 3.65 -29.00 -2.62
CA ALA A 155 2.83 -28.13 -3.48
C ALA A 155 3.20 -28.24 -4.98
N LEU A 156 4.46 -28.54 -5.29
CA LEU A 156 4.94 -28.75 -6.67
C LEU A 156 4.48 -30.09 -7.27
N PHE A 157 4.16 -31.07 -6.43
CA PHE A 157 3.63 -32.35 -6.90
C PHE A 157 2.18 -32.22 -7.35
N ARG A 158 1.97 -31.93 -8.64
CA ARG A 158 0.71 -32.27 -9.31
C ARG A 158 0.60 -33.78 -9.46
N LYS A 159 -0.63 -34.32 -9.36
CA LYS A 159 -0.89 -35.71 -9.72
C LYS A 159 -0.41 -35.97 -11.16
N PRO A 160 0.29 -37.09 -11.42
CA PRO A 160 0.71 -37.43 -12.77
C PRO A 160 -0.52 -37.48 -13.68
N ASN A 161 -0.39 -36.96 -14.91
CA ASN A 161 -1.45 -37.10 -15.89
C ASN A 161 -1.49 -38.55 -16.44
N ARG A 162 -2.55 -38.93 -17.16
CA ARG A 162 -2.73 -40.30 -17.68
C ARG A 162 -1.54 -40.81 -18.51
N GLN A 163 -0.89 -39.95 -19.28
CA GLN A 163 0.25 -40.32 -20.13
C GLN A 163 1.50 -40.55 -19.26
N GLU A 164 1.71 -39.69 -18.26
CA GLU A 164 2.77 -39.85 -17.26
C GLU A 164 2.56 -41.12 -16.42
N GLU A 165 1.33 -41.48 -16.07
CA GLU A 165 1.03 -42.74 -15.38
C GLU A 165 1.37 -43.97 -16.24
N VAL A 166 0.97 -43.97 -17.51
CA VAL A 166 1.31 -45.03 -18.47
C VAL A 166 2.81 -45.18 -18.60
N LEU A 167 3.54 -44.05 -18.73
CA LEU A 167 4.99 -44.03 -18.83
C LEU A 167 5.65 -44.55 -17.54
N ILE A 168 5.19 -44.12 -16.36
CA ILE A 168 5.69 -44.59 -15.05
C ILE A 168 5.47 -46.11 -14.92
N ASN A 169 4.31 -46.63 -15.33
CA ASN A 169 4.02 -48.05 -15.28
C ASN A 169 4.90 -48.87 -16.23
N LEU A 170 5.16 -48.37 -17.43
CA LEU A 170 6.09 -48.99 -18.39
C LEU A 170 7.53 -49.01 -17.85
N ILE A 171 8.00 -47.89 -17.33
CA ILE A 171 9.32 -47.77 -16.70
C ILE A 171 9.49 -48.80 -15.57
N ARG A 172 8.49 -48.91 -14.68
CA ARG A 172 8.49 -49.90 -13.58
C ARG A 172 8.47 -51.33 -14.11
N LYS A 173 7.65 -51.63 -15.11
CA LYS A 173 7.55 -52.95 -15.74
C LYS A 173 8.88 -53.41 -16.34
N HIS A 174 9.64 -52.49 -16.92
CA HIS A 174 10.92 -52.78 -17.57
C HIS A 174 12.15 -52.50 -16.68
N ASN A 175 11.93 -52.23 -15.39
CA ASN A 175 12.96 -51.95 -14.39
C ASN A 175 13.97 -50.86 -14.83
N LEU A 176 13.49 -49.88 -15.59
CA LEU A 176 14.31 -48.81 -16.15
C LEU A 176 14.65 -47.78 -15.06
N PRO A 177 15.86 -47.20 -15.08
CA PRO A 177 16.26 -46.20 -14.09
C PRO A 177 15.41 -44.94 -14.23
N TYR A 178 14.54 -44.70 -13.25
CA TYR A 178 13.75 -43.48 -13.14
C TYR A 178 13.85 -42.93 -11.73
N LEU A 179 14.37 -41.70 -11.64
CA LEU A 179 14.29 -40.90 -10.43
C LEU A 179 12.87 -40.39 -10.32
N SER A 180 11.95 -41.25 -9.87
CA SER A 180 10.63 -40.77 -9.48
C SER A 180 10.82 -39.79 -8.35
N THR A 181 10.20 -38.62 -8.45
CA THR A 181 10.24 -37.61 -7.40
C THR A 181 9.69 -38.11 -6.05
N ALA A 182 8.97 -39.23 -6.05
CA ALA A 182 8.55 -39.95 -4.85
C ALA A 182 9.72 -40.57 -4.05
N ARG A 183 10.92 -40.71 -4.64
CA ARG A 183 12.11 -41.31 -4.00
C ARG A 183 13.13 -40.28 -3.50
N LEU A 184 12.79 -38.99 -3.54
CA LEU A 184 13.57 -37.94 -2.88
C LEU A 184 13.20 -37.77 -1.39
N SER A 185 12.55 -38.77 -0.78
CA SER A 185 12.49 -38.90 0.67
C SER A 185 13.83 -39.47 1.16
N TYR A 186 14.71 -38.57 1.62
CA TYR A 186 15.84 -38.83 2.52
C TYR A 186 16.92 -39.82 2.03
N ARG A 187 17.92 -39.28 1.31
CA ARG A 187 19.32 -39.68 1.49
C ARG A 187 20.13 -38.42 1.81
N LEU A 188 20.13 -38.05 3.09
CA LEU A 188 21.21 -37.36 3.79
C LEU A 188 21.39 -38.10 5.11
#